data_AF-A0A437C5A4-F1
#
_entry.id   AF-A0A437C5A4-F1
#
_cell.length_a   1.000
_cell.length_b   1.000
_cell.length_c   1.000
_cell.angle_alpha   90.00
_cell.angle_beta   90.00
_cell.angle_gamma   90.00
#
_symmetry.space_group_name_H-M   'P 1'
#
loop_
_entity.id
_entity.type
_entity.pdbx_description
1 polymer ?
#
loop_
_entity_poly.entity_id
_entity_poly.type
_entity_poly.pdbx_seq_one_letter_code
_entity_poly.pdbx_strand_id
1 'polypeptide(L)'
;MTSGQPLPPSVKVVGPTLQFSSQSNDLSGLYECETTNPYGSKRAYLYVDFSAGNCSLAWVLIGLLVFLTVLGAVYLHRTVKLQSIWSALWVRSNNFGQEAPQTPKKNQMQKKDS
;
A
#
# COMPACT_ATOMS: atom_id res chain seq x y z
N MET A 1 12.52 -38.83 -14.10
CA MET A 1 11.92 -39.63 -13.00
C MET A 1 11.94 -38.75 -11.76
N THR A 2 11.16 -39.01 -10.72
CA THR A 2 11.49 -38.46 -9.39
C THR A 2 12.43 -39.46 -8.71
N SER A 3 13.25 -39.05 -7.74
CA SER A 3 14.33 -39.86 -7.13
C SER A 3 13.89 -41.28 -6.70
N GLY A 4 13.89 -42.25 -7.64
CA GLY A 4 13.41 -43.62 -7.45
C GLY A 4 11.93 -43.93 -7.73
N GLN A 5 11.12 -42.98 -8.20
CA GLN A 5 9.66 -43.13 -8.38
C GLN A 5 9.21 -42.71 -9.80
N PRO A 6 8.18 -43.36 -10.39
CA PRO A 6 7.63 -42.95 -11.68
C PRO A 6 7.13 -41.50 -11.67
N LEU A 7 7.21 -40.82 -12.81
CA LEU A 7 6.68 -39.47 -12.96
C LEU A 7 5.16 -39.46 -12.75
N PRO A 8 4.58 -38.42 -12.12
CA PRO A 8 3.14 -38.27 -12.01
C PRO A 8 2.49 -38.23 -13.40
N PRO A 9 1.27 -38.78 -13.59
CA PRO A 9 0.59 -38.82 -14.89
C PRO A 9 0.27 -37.43 -15.48
N SER A 10 0.24 -36.40 -14.65
CA SER A 10 0.09 -34.99 -15.03
C SER A 10 1.38 -34.37 -15.60
N VAL A 11 2.52 -35.06 -15.54
CA VAL A 11 3.82 -34.64 -16.08
C VAL A 11 4.12 -35.42 -17.35
N LYS A 12 4.38 -34.70 -18.45
CA LYS A 12 4.76 -35.29 -19.74
C LYS A 12 6.23 -35.01 -20.04
N VAL A 13 6.93 -36.01 -20.55
CA VAL A 13 8.29 -35.86 -21.08
C VAL A 13 8.18 -35.59 -22.58
N VAL A 14 8.69 -34.45 -23.03
CA VAL A 14 8.74 -34.09 -24.45
C VAL A 14 10.19 -33.80 -24.80
N GLY A 15 10.86 -34.77 -25.43
CA GLY A 15 12.29 -34.70 -25.69
C GLY A 15 13.10 -34.53 -24.40
N PRO A 16 13.94 -33.49 -24.27
CA PRO A 16 14.70 -33.20 -23.05
C PRO A 16 13.92 -32.40 -22.00
N THR A 17 12.63 -32.10 -22.22
CA THR A 17 11.84 -31.21 -21.36
C THR A 17 10.75 -31.94 -20.58
N LEU A 18 10.49 -31.47 -19.36
CA LEU A 18 9.35 -31.87 -18.54
C LEU A 18 8.25 -30.82 -18.65
N GLN A 19 7.07 -31.22 -19.11
CA GLN A 19 5.87 -30.38 -19.18
C GLN A 19 4.89 -30.75 -18.08
N PHE A 20 4.47 -29.75 -17.32
CA PHE A 20 3.49 -29.88 -16.25
C PHE A 20 2.11 -29.44 -16.76
N SER A 21 1.11 -30.31 -16.67
CA SER A 21 -0.25 -29.99 -17.18
C SER A 21 -0.99 -28.97 -16.30
N SER A 22 -0.58 -28.80 -15.05
CA SER A 22 -1.12 -27.82 -14.12
C SER A 22 -0.07 -27.42 -13.08
N GLN A 23 -0.22 -26.23 -12.49
CA GLN A 23 0.52 -25.81 -11.32
C GLN A 23 -0.22 -26.34 -10.07
N SER A 24 0.10 -27.56 -9.64
CA SER A 24 -0.44 -28.15 -8.40
C SER A 24 0.67 -28.41 -7.40
N ASN A 25 0.39 -28.22 -6.10
CA ASN A 25 1.31 -28.62 -5.02
C ASN A 25 1.63 -30.12 -5.05
N ASP A 26 0.74 -30.96 -5.62
CA ASP A 26 0.98 -32.42 -5.77
C ASP A 26 2.14 -32.73 -6.75
N LEU A 27 2.51 -31.74 -7.57
CA LEU A 27 3.64 -31.81 -8.50
C LEU A 27 4.91 -31.20 -7.91
N SER A 28 4.87 -30.63 -6.69
CA SER A 28 6.07 -30.16 -6.00
C SER A 28 6.94 -31.36 -5.59
N GLY A 29 8.23 -31.30 -5.86
CA GLY A 29 9.15 -32.37 -5.49
C GLY A 29 10.50 -32.31 -6.21
N LEU A 30 11.33 -33.32 -5.93
CA LEU A 30 12.65 -33.48 -6.53
C LEU A 30 12.57 -34.30 -7.82
N TYR A 31 12.87 -33.65 -8.94
CA TYR A 31 12.93 -34.25 -10.26
C TYR A 31 14.36 -34.62 -10.61
N GLU A 32 14.53 -35.80 -11.20
CA GLU A 32 15.80 -36.35 -11.65
C GLU A 32 15.79 -36.52 -13.16
N CYS A 33 16.87 -36.04 -13.78
CA CYS A 33 17.20 -36.25 -15.18
C CYS A 33 18.50 -37.06 -15.27
N GLU A 34 18.45 -38.20 -15.95
CA GLU A 34 19.62 -39.00 -16.26
C GLU A 34 19.90 -38.91 -17.77
N THR A 35 21.08 -38.42 -18.12
CA THR A 35 21.56 -38.44 -19.50
C THR A 35 22.64 -39.51 -19.63
N THR A 36 22.48 -40.40 -20.60
CA THR A 36 23.44 -41.48 -20.85
C THR A 36 24.02 -41.30 -22.24
N ASN A 37 25.35 -41.23 -22.31
CA ASN A 37 26.08 -41.26 -23.57
C ASN A 37 27.06 -42.46 -23.57
N PRO A 38 27.71 -42.79 -24.71
CA PRO A 38 28.64 -43.92 -24.79
C PRO A 38 29.85 -43.85 -23.85
N TYR A 39 30.16 -42.67 -23.29
CA TYR A 39 31.29 -42.41 -22.43
C TYR A 39 30.91 -42.37 -20.93
N GLY A 40 29.62 -42.44 -20.61
CA GLY A 40 29.12 -42.47 -19.23
C GLY A 40 27.71 -41.90 -19.08
N SER A 41 27.17 -42.00 -17.86
CA SER A 41 25.92 -41.37 -17.46
C SER A 41 26.16 -40.21 -16.51
N LYS A 42 25.32 -39.18 -16.60
CA LYS A 42 25.26 -38.08 -15.64
C LYS A 42 23.83 -37.89 -15.15
N ARG A 43 23.70 -37.58 -13.87
CA ARG A 43 22.43 -37.30 -13.21
C ARG A 43 22.38 -35.85 -12.78
N ALA A 44 21.22 -35.23 -12.97
CA ALA A 44 20.91 -33.87 -12.54
C ALA A 44 19.61 -33.87 -11.75
N TYR A 45 19.58 -33.09 -10.68
CA TYR A 45 18.45 -32.98 -9.77
C TYR A 45 17.90 -31.55 -9.80
N LEU A 46 16.58 -31.41 -9.90
CA LEU A 46 15.86 -30.14 -9.91
C LEU A 46 14.72 -30.22 -8.90
N TYR A 47 14.77 -29.37 -7.88
CA TYR A 47 13.66 -29.21 -6.94
C TYR A 47 12.66 -28.20 -7.52
N VAL A 48 11.42 -28.64 -7.74
CA VAL A 48 10.34 -27.79 -8.22
C VAL A 48 9.34 -27.66 -7.08
N ASP A 49 9.02 -26.43 -6.72
CA ASP A 49 7.95 -26.14 -5.78
C ASP A 49 6.89 -25.24 -6.44
N PHE A 50 5.69 -25.78 -6.57
CA PHE A 50 4.51 -25.05 -7.03
C PHE A 50 3.78 -24.45 -5.84
N SER A 51 4.44 -23.52 -5.15
CA SER A 51 3.78 -22.66 -4.19
C SER A 51 2.70 -21.84 -4.90
N ALA A 52 1.46 -22.32 -4.88
CA ALA A 52 0.26 -21.52 -5.11
C ALA A 52 0.13 -20.57 -3.91
N GLY A 53 1.05 -19.60 -3.83
CA GLY A 53 1.11 -18.65 -2.75
C GLY A 53 -0.21 -17.91 -2.70
N ASN A 54 -0.98 -18.17 -1.65
CA ASN A 54 -2.16 -17.39 -1.32
C ASN A 54 -1.68 -15.96 -1.02
N CYS A 55 -1.56 -15.16 -2.07
CA CYS A 55 -1.20 -13.75 -2.04
C CYS A 55 -2.25 -12.91 -1.26
N SER A 56 -3.26 -13.57 -0.69
CA SER A 56 -4.24 -13.02 0.24
C SER A 56 -3.60 -12.21 1.36
N LEU A 57 -2.48 -12.67 1.94
CA LEU A 57 -1.76 -11.91 2.98
C LEU A 57 -1.20 -10.58 2.45
N ALA A 58 -0.65 -10.57 1.23
CA ALA A 58 -0.14 -9.35 0.61
C ALA A 58 -1.29 -8.37 0.29
N TRP A 59 -2.41 -8.86 -0.25
CA TRP A 59 -3.59 -8.04 -0.49
C TRP A 59 -4.20 -7.47 0.80
N VAL A 60 -4.25 -8.26 1.88
CA VAL A 60 -4.72 -7.82 3.19
C VAL A 60 -3.81 -6.73 3.77
N LEU A 61 -2.49 -6.91 3.70
CA LEU A 61 -1.52 -5.90 4.16
C LEU A 61 -1.64 -4.60 3.37
N ILE A 62 -1.76 -4.70 2.04
CA ILE A 62 -1.93 -3.53 1.16
C ILE A 62 -3.25 -2.82 1.49
N GLY A 63 -4.36 -3.55 1.60
CA GLY A 63 -5.67 -2.98 1.94
C GLY A 63 -5.67 -2.28 3.29
N LEU A 64 -5.06 -2.90 4.31
CA LEU A 64 -4.91 -2.32 5.65
C LEU A 64 -4.07 -1.04 5.62
N LEU A 65 -2.94 -1.04 4.90
CA LEU A 65 -2.06 0.12 4.79
C LEU A 65 -2.77 1.30 4.10
N VAL A 66 -3.51 1.03 3.02
CA VAL A 66 -4.29 2.06 2.32
C VAL A 66 -5.38 2.61 3.24
N PHE A 67 -6.07 1.76 4.00
CA PHE A 67 -7.10 2.20 4.94
C PHE A 67 -6.53 3.13 6.03
N LEU A 68 -5.38 2.77 6.61
CA LEU A 68 -4.71 3.58 7.63
C LEU A 68 -4.23 4.93 7.08
N THR A 69 -3.70 4.97 5.85
CA THR A 69 -3.27 6.24 5.24
C THR A 69 -4.45 7.17 4.95
N VAL A 70 -5.58 6.64 4.49
CA VAL A 70 -6.81 7.43 4.27
C VAL A 70 -7.35 7.98 5.59
N LEU A 71 -7.46 7.15 6.63
CA LEU A 71 -7.91 7.61 7.95
C LEU A 71 -6.98 8.68 8.53
N GLY A 72 -5.67 8.46 8.44
CA GLY A 72 -4.66 9.42 8.87
C GLY A 72 -4.78 10.75 8.13
N ALA A 73 -4.91 10.72 6.79
CA ALA A 73 -5.07 11.91 5.97
C ALA A 73 -6.36 12.68 6.29
N VAL A 74 -7.48 11.98 6.47
CA VAL A 74 -8.76 12.60 6.84
C VAL A 74 -8.67 13.22 8.23
N TYR A 75 -8.07 12.52 9.19
CA TYR A 75 -7.88 13.03 10.55
C TYR A 75 -7.02 14.29 10.56
N LEU A 76 -5.86 14.25 9.90
CA LEU A 76 -4.97 15.41 9.75
C LEU A 76 -5.68 16.58 9.04
N HIS A 77 -6.42 16.30 7.98
CA HIS A 77 -7.17 17.33 7.26
C HIS A 77 -8.25 17.96 8.15
N ARG A 78 -8.94 17.16 8.97
CA ARG A 78 -9.91 17.67 9.95
C ARG A 78 -9.23 18.52 11.01
N THR A 79 -8.14 18.06 11.61
CA THR A 79 -7.45 18.81 12.69
C THR A 79 -6.82 20.10 12.17
N VAL A 80 -6.17 20.08 11.00
CA VAL A 80 -5.57 21.27 10.37
C VAL A 80 -6.65 22.27 9.95
N LYS A 81 -7.75 21.80 9.33
CA LYS A 81 -8.87 22.68 8.94
C LYS A 81 -9.57 23.27 10.17
N LEU A 82 -9.78 22.48 11.23
CA LEU A 82 -10.27 23.01 12.49
C LEU A 82 -9.27 24.04 13.03
N GLN A 83 -7.99 23.73 13.13
CA GLN A 83 -6.98 24.66 13.67
C GLN A 83 -6.95 26.00 12.91
N SER A 84 -7.10 25.97 11.58
CA SER A 84 -7.21 27.17 10.73
C SER A 84 -8.50 27.96 10.96
N ILE A 85 -9.63 27.30 11.20
CA ILE A 85 -10.89 27.98 11.52
C ILE A 85 -10.81 28.59 12.93
N TRP A 86 -10.24 27.87 13.89
CA TRP A 86 -10.04 28.35 15.26
C TRP A 86 -9.10 29.55 15.33
N SER A 87 -8.01 29.57 14.54
CA SER A 87 -7.13 30.75 14.47
C SER A 87 -7.84 31.96 13.84
N ALA A 88 -8.66 31.75 12.79
CA ALA A 88 -9.46 32.81 12.20
C ALA A 88 -10.51 33.38 13.17
N LEU A 89 -11.17 32.53 13.96
CA LEU A 89 -12.13 32.95 14.99
C LEU A 89 -11.44 33.67 16.16
N TRP A 90 -10.25 33.23 16.58
CA TRP A 90 -9.49 33.89 17.64
C TRP A 90 -9.02 35.30 17.23
N VAL A 91 -8.52 35.44 15.99
CA VAL A 91 -8.17 36.75 15.42
C VAL A 91 -9.42 37.65 15.34
N ARG A 92 -10.58 37.13 14.90
CA ARG A 92 -11.82 37.92 14.85
C ARG A 92 -12.33 38.32 16.23
N SER A 93 -12.20 37.46 17.24
CA SER A 93 -12.58 37.76 18.63
C SER A 93 -11.71 38.84 19.25
N ASN A 94 -10.40 38.83 18.97
CA ASN A 94 -9.47 39.81 19.52
C ASN A 94 -9.57 41.20 18.86
N ASN A 95 -10.04 41.27 17.61
CA ASN A 95 -10.26 42.54 16.92
C ASN A 95 -11.60 43.21 17.28
N PHE A 96 -12.53 42.51 17.95
CA PHE A 96 -13.82 43.08 18.39
C PHE A 96 -13.69 43.98 19.65
N GLY A 97 -12.50 44.04 20.25
CA GLY A 97 -12.21 44.86 21.44
C GLY A 97 -11.52 46.21 21.17
N GLN A 98 -11.32 46.61 19.91
CA GLN A 98 -10.74 47.92 19.54
C GLN A 98 -11.72 48.84 18.80
N GLU A 99 -12.85 49.18 19.43
CA GLU A 99 -13.53 50.45 19.15
C GLU A 99 -13.76 51.24 20.45
N ALA A 100 -13.18 52.45 20.47
CA ALA A 100 -13.20 53.56 21.45
C ALA A 100 -12.35 53.41 22.74
N PRO A 101 -11.61 54.48 23.19
CA PRO A 101 -11.96 55.90 23.06
C PRO A 101 -10.81 56.85 22.65
N GLN A 102 -11.09 57.86 21.82
CA GLN A 102 -10.34 59.12 21.83
C GLN A 102 -11.29 60.31 21.60
N THR A 103 -11.55 61.07 22.66
CA THR A 103 -11.87 62.51 22.59
C THR A 103 -10.86 63.22 23.49
N PRO A 104 -10.26 64.35 23.05
CA PRO A 104 -10.80 65.64 23.46
C PRO A 104 -10.75 66.80 22.42
N LYS A 105 -11.77 67.66 22.56
CA LYS A 105 -12.10 69.02 22.04
C LYS A 105 -11.09 69.83 21.18
N LYS A 106 -11.63 70.49 20.13
CA LYS A 106 -11.39 71.91 19.79
C LYS A 106 -12.49 72.54 18.90
N ASN A 107 -13.24 73.46 19.53
CA ASN A 107 -13.79 74.75 19.08
C ASN A 107 -14.61 74.93 17.77
N GLN A 108 -15.84 75.43 18.01
CA GLN A 108 -16.46 76.64 17.44
C GLN A 108 -16.69 76.72 15.92
N MET A 109 -17.93 76.45 15.49
CA MET A 109 -18.66 77.35 14.56
C MET A 109 -20.11 76.86 14.39
N GLN A 110 -21.09 77.53 15.01
CA GLN A 110 -22.39 77.76 14.38
C GLN A 110 -23.05 78.98 15.02
N LYS A 111 -22.81 80.10 14.34
CA LYS A 111 -23.69 81.26 14.23
C LYS A 111 -25.13 80.78 14.05
N LYS A 112 -26.05 81.23 14.91
CA LYS A 112 -27.50 81.10 14.65
C LYS A 112 -28.13 82.47 14.81
N ASP A 113 -28.36 83.09 13.66
CA ASP A 113 -29.29 84.19 13.47
C ASP A 113 -30.70 83.69 13.83
N SER A 114 -31.37 84.37 14.76
CA SER A 114 -32.78 84.79 14.68
C SER A 114 -33.20 85.57 15.91
#